data_AF-A0A0Q4R783-F1
#
_entry.id   AF-A0A0Q4R783-F1
#
_cell.length_a   1.000
_cell.length_b   1.000
_cell.length_c   1.000
_cell.angle_alpha   90.00
_cell.angle_beta   90.00
_cell.angle_gamma   90.00
#
_symmetry.space_group_name_H-M   'P 1'
#
loop_
_entity.id
_entity.type
_entity.pdbx_description
1 polymer ?
#
loop_
_entity_poly.entity_id
_entity_poly.type
_entity_poly.pdbx_seq_one_letter_code
_entity_poly.pdbx_strand_id
1 'polypeptide(L)'
;MADSLKTRVGRVITGSVHALVDHLENQAPVAVMEQSLREADAVIGEVRHELGLASANRHLAQQQHANLNGQHGKLGEQIEQALAAGREDLARAAVARQLDIEAQIPVLETTLAELARQESELTGYVAALLAKQREMAEALEAFRKSRASAVPSAAAQPGGANPAQRMEAVAGAFDRVYARQTGLSGTDRSNTLDQAAKLKELDDLVRDNKIAERMAQLRAVKS
;
A
#
# COMPACT_ATOMS: atom_id res chain seq x y z
N MET A 1 -16.81 12.45 -11.51
CA MET A 1 -15.80 11.42 -11.78
C MET A 1 -15.38 10.87 -10.43
N ALA A 2 -15.56 9.57 -10.18
CA ALA A 2 -15.19 8.98 -8.89
C ALA A 2 -13.65 8.88 -8.83
N ASP A 3 -13.03 9.48 -7.81
CA ASP A 3 -11.59 9.32 -7.55
C ASP A 3 -11.25 7.83 -7.45
N SER A 4 -10.11 7.40 -8.01
CA SER A 4 -9.66 6.01 -7.86
C SER A 4 -9.21 5.74 -6.41
N LEU A 5 -9.33 4.49 -5.93
CA LEU A 5 -8.86 4.11 -4.60
C LEU A 5 -7.39 4.52 -4.40
N LYS A 6 -6.53 4.28 -5.41
CA LYS A 6 -5.12 4.69 -5.40
C LYS A 6 -4.95 6.20 -5.21
N THR A 7 -5.79 7.01 -5.84
CA THR A 7 -5.80 8.47 -5.67
C THR A 7 -6.21 8.86 -4.25
N ARG A 8 -7.21 8.19 -3.66
CA ARG A 8 -7.67 8.46 -2.29
C ARG A 8 -6.63 8.04 -1.24
N VAL A 9 -6.07 6.84 -1.38
CA VAL A 9 -4.96 6.33 -0.54
C VAL A 9 -3.76 7.26 -0.66
N GLY A 10 -3.39 7.64 -1.88
CA GLY A 10 -2.36 8.62 -2.16
C GLY A 10 -2.62 9.91 -1.40
N ARG A 11 -3.81 10.50 -1.52
CA ARG A 11 -4.20 11.73 -0.82
C ARG A 11 -4.12 11.62 0.70
N VAL A 12 -4.44 10.48 1.31
CA VAL A 12 -4.31 10.31 2.78
C VAL A 12 -2.84 10.19 3.19
N ILE A 13 -2.03 9.44 2.42
CA ILE A 13 -0.60 9.23 2.71
C ILE A 13 0.20 10.51 2.46
N THR A 14 -0.05 11.21 1.34
CA THR A 14 0.63 12.43 0.92
C THR A 14 -0.03 13.70 1.44
N GLY A 15 -1.22 13.58 2.03
CA GLY A 15 -2.01 14.65 2.65
C GLY A 15 -1.26 15.21 3.85
N SER A 16 -0.27 16.03 3.54
CA SER A 16 0.48 16.81 4.49
C SER A 16 -0.42 17.91 5.03
N VAL A 17 -0.12 18.29 6.26
CA VAL A 17 -0.69 19.39 7.05
C VAL A 17 -0.86 20.72 6.27
N HIS A 18 -0.29 20.87 5.07
CA HIS A 18 -0.33 22.06 4.22
C HIS A 18 -1.73 22.45 3.72
N ALA A 19 -2.60 21.49 3.37
CA ALA A 19 -3.99 21.81 2.99
C ALA A 19 -4.86 22.21 4.20
N LEU A 20 -4.45 21.77 5.40
CA LEU A 20 -5.03 22.25 6.65
C LEU A 20 -4.56 23.67 6.94
N VAL A 21 -3.32 24.04 6.60
CA VAL A 21 -2.74 25.38 6.86
C VAL A 21 -3.49 26.49 6.11
N ASP A 22 -3.88 26.29 4.86
CA ASP A 22 -4.67 27.30 4.10
C ASP A 22 -6.12 27.40 4.60
N HIS A 23 -6.67 26.35 5.23
CA HIS A 23 -8.01 26.37 5.83
C HIS A 23 -8.03 26.74 7.32
N LEU A 24 -6.86 26.72 7.97
CA LEU A 24 -6.63 27.15 9.34
C LEU A 24 -6.74 28.66 9.52
N GLU A 25 -6.83 29.42 8.43
CA GLU A 25 -7.08 30.86 8.46
C GLU A 25 -8.47 31.21 9.02
N ASN A 26 -9.42 30.25 9.13
CA ASN A 26 -10.74 30.51 9.73
C ASN A 26 -11.30 29.43 10.69
N GLN A 27 -11.53 29.88 11.93
CA GLN A 27 -12.49 29.45 12.97
C GLN A 27 -12.49 28.05 13.64
N ALA A 28 -11.91 26.95 13.13
CA ALA A 28 -11.93 25.69 13.93
C ALA A 28 -10.83 24.64 13.62
N PRO A 29 -9.55 24.91 13.95
CA PRO A 29 -8.40 24.01 13.71
C PRO A 29 -8.60 22.55 14.11
N VAL A 30 -9.12 22.35 15.33
CA VAL A 30 -9.31 21.02 15.93
C VAL A 30 -10.37 20.22 15.18
N ALA A 31 -11.47 20.88 14.79
CA ALA A 31 -12.57 20.23 14.08
C ALA A 31 -12.13 19.72 12.69
N VAL A 32 -11.26 20.48 12.00
CA VAL A 32 -10.73 20.06 10.70
C VAL A 32 -9.78 18.86 10.86
N MET A 33 -8.89 18.88 11.85
CA MET A 33 -8.00 17.74 12.12
C MET A 33 -8.77 16.47 12.52
N GLU A 34 -9.82 16.60 13.35
CA GLU A 34 -10.71 15.48 13.68
C GLU A 34 -11.46 14.96 12.44
N GLN A 35 -11.86 15.85 11.55
CA GLN A 35 -12.48 15.47 10.28
C GLN A 35 -11.51 14.71 9.38
N SER A 36 -10.25 15.15 9.27
CA SER A 36 -9.22 14.42 8.53
C SER A 36 -8.96 13.02 9.09
N LEU A 37 -9.02 12.86 10.42
CA LEU A 37 -8.89 11.54 11.05
C LEU A 37 -10.08 10.63 10.70
N ARG A 38 -11.31 11.16 10.70
CA ARG A 38 -12.52 10.41 10.26
C ARG A 38 -12.45 10.03 8.78
N GLU A 39 -11.92 10.89 7.93
CA GLU A 39 -11.71 10.59 6.52
C GLU A 39 -10.65 9.49 6.32
N ALA A 40 -9.58 9.51 7.11
CA ALA A 40 -8.59 8.44 7.11
C ALA A 40 -9.20 7.10 7.54
N ASP A 41 -10.05 7.07 8.58
CA ASP A 41 -10.81 5.90 9.00
C ASP A 41 -11.70 5.35 7.87
N ALA A 42 -12.42 6.23 7.17
CA ALA A 42 -13.26 5.84 6.04
C ALA A 42 -12.43 5.19 4.92
N VAL A 43 -11.31 5.80 4.54
CA VAL A 43 -10.41 5.25 3.51
C VAL A 43 -9.81 3.92 3.95
N ILE A 44 -9.42 3.77 5.22
CA ILE A 44 -8.95 2.48 5.77
C ILE A 44 -10.04 1.41 5.65
N GLY A 45 -11.29 1.76 5.96
CA GLY A 45 -12.45 0.89 5.82
C GLY A 45 -12.65 0.42 4.37
N GLU A 46 -12.56 1.34 3.41
CA GLU A 46 -12.66 1.03 1.98
C GLU A 46 -11.55 0.07 1.52
N VAL A 47 -10.28 0.35 1.85
CA VAL A 47 -9.15 -0.50 1.45
C VAL A 47 -9.26 -1.89 2.10
N ARG A 48 -9.71 -1.98 3.36
CA ARG A 48 -9.96 -3.28 4.02
C ARG A 48 -11.10 -4.05 3.38
N HIS A 49 -12.16 -3.36 2.93
CA HIS A 49 -13.25 -3.99 2.20
C HIS A 49 -12.75 -4.57 0.87
N GLU A 50 -11.99 -3.80 0.09
CA GLU A 50 -11.40 -4.29 -1.16
C GLU A 50 -10.42 -5.45 -0.93
N LEU A 51 -9.63 -5.40 0.14
CA LEU A 51 -8.76 -6.51 0.56
C LEU A 51 -9.57 -7.78 0.84
N GLY A 52 -10.71 -7.65 1.54
CA GLY A 52 -11.62 -8.76 1.80
C GLY A 52 -12.20 -9.37 0.51
N LEU A 53 -12.57 -8.53 -0.46
CA LEU A 53 -13.05 -8.99 -1.76
C LEU A 53 -11.96 -9.71 -2.56
N ALA A 54 -10.76 -9.13 -2.63
CA ALA A 54 -9.61 -9.74 -3.29
C ALA A 54 -9.29 -11.12 -2.67
N SER A 55 -9.39 -11.22 -1.34
CA SER A 55 -9.14 -12.46 -0.63
C SER A 55 -10.20 -13.52 -0.87
N ALA A 56 -11.47 -13.17 -0.79
CA ALA A 56 -12.56 -14.08 -1.11
C ALA A 56 -12.45 -14.60 -2.55
N ASN A 57 -12.16 -13.72 -3.52
CA ASN A 57 -11.96 -14.10 -4.91
C ASN A 57 -10.76 -15.03 -5.09
N ARG A 58 -9.64 -14.76 -4.40
CA ARG A 58 -8.47 -15.64 -4.44
C ARG A 58 -8.81 -17.04 -3.93
N HIS A 59 -9.52 -17.12 -2.81
CA HIS A 59 -9.96 -18.40 -2.25
C HIS A 59 -10.87 -19.19 -3.20
N LEU A 60 -11.83 -18.53 -3.85
CA LEU A 60 -12.71 -19.17 -4.84
C LEU A 60 -11.91 -19.67 -6.06
N ALA A 61 -10.99 -18.86 -6.59
CA ALA A 61 -10.14 -19.27 -7.69
C ALA A 61 -9.23 -20.45 -7.30
N GLN A 62 -8.72 -20.50 -6.06
CA GLN A 62 -7.93 -21.62 -5.56
C GLN A 62 -8.76 -22.90 -5.47
N GLN A 63 -9.99 -22.80 -4.98
CA GLN A 63 -10.89 -23.95 -4.90
C GLN A 63 -11.24 -24.48 -6.30
N GLN A 64 -11.49 -23.60 -7.26
CA GLN A 64 -11.71 -23.98 -8.65
C GLN A 64 -10.47 -24.66 -9.24
N HIS A 65 -9.28 -24.13 -8.97
CA HIS A 65 -8.02 -24.70 -9.43
C HIS A 65 -7.80 -26.12 -8.87
N ALA A 66 -8.02 -26.31 -7.58
CA ALA A 66 -7.94 -27.62 -6.94
C ALA A 66 -8.97 -28.60 -7.51
N ASN A 67 -10.20 -28.14 -7.78
CA ASN A 67 -11.24 -28.96 -8.39
C ASN A 67 -10.87 -29.40 -9.81
N LEU A 68 -10.39 -28.49 -10.66
CA LEU A 68 -9.96 -28.80 -12.02
C LEU A 68 -8.78 -29.80 -12.02
N ASN A 69 -7.80 -29.63 -11.15
CA ASN A 69 -6.70 -30.60 -11.00
C ASN A 69 -7.20 -31.97 -10.52
N GLY A 70 -8.15 -32.00 -9.58
CA GLY A 70 -8.77 -33.25 -9.13
C GLY A 70 -9.57 -33.94 -10.24
N GLN A 71 -10.28 -33.18 -11.08
CA GLN A 71 -10.97 -33.71 -12.26
C GLN A 71 -9.99 -34.24 -13.31
N HIS A 72 -8.90 -33.51 -13.57
CA HIS A 72 -7.84 -33.92 -14.49
C HIS A 72 -7.23 -35.27 -14.09
N GLY A 73 -6.87 -35.44 -12.81
CA GLY A 73 -6.34 -36.71 -12.31
C GLY A 73 -7.33 -37.87 -12.45
N LYS A 74 -8.60 -37.65 -12.10
CA LYS A 74 -9.67 -38.67 -12.26
C LYS A 74 -9.89 -39.06 -13.72
N LEU A 75 -9.82 -38.10 -14.65
CA LEU A 75 -9.93 -38.37 -16.07
C LEU A 75 -8.78 -39.25 -16.55
N GLY A 76 -7.56 -39.05 -16.03
CA GLY A 76 -6.42 -39.94 -16.30
C GLY A 76 -6.71 -41.40 -15.98
N GLU A 77 -7.20 -41.67 -14.77
CA GLU A 77 -7.59 -43.04 -14.35
C GLU A 77 -8.72 -43.62 -15.24
N GLN A 78 -9.70 -42.79 -15.61
CA GLN A 78 -10.83 -43.21 -16.46
C GLN A 78 -10.39 -43.50 -17.91
N ILE A 79 -9.42 -42.75 -18.43
CA ILE A 79 -8.85 -42.99 -19.76
C ILE A 79 -8.16 -44.35 -19.80
N GLU A 80 -7.34 -44.68 -18.80
CA GLU A 80 -6.68 -45.98 -18.70
C GLU A 80 -7.69 -47.14 -18.67
N GLN A 81 -8.75 -47.00 -17.85
CA GLN A 81 -9.82 -48.00 -17.76
C GLN A 81 -10.58 -48.16 -19.08
N ALA A 82 -10.91 -47.06 -19.77
CA ALA A 82 -11.61 -47.09 -21.05
C ALA A 82 -10.78 -47.78 -22.15
N LEU A 83 -9.47 -47.49 -22.19
CA LEU A 83 -8.54 -48.14 -23.13
C LEU A 83 -8.42 -49.64 -22.84
N ALA A 84 -8.28 -50.03 -21.57
CA ALA A 84 -8.24 -51.45 -21.17
C ALA A 84 -9.53 -52.21 -21.54
N ALA A 85 -10.68 -51.53 -21.54
CA ALA A 85 -11.97 -52.08 -21.93
C ALA A 85 -12.23 -52.03 -23.46
N GLY A 86 -11.28 -51.54 -24.27
CA GLY A 86 -11.45 -51.39 -25.73
C GLY A 86 -12.44 -50.29 -26.13
N ARG A 87 -12.77 -49.37 -25.21
CA ARG A 87 -13.72 -48.27 -25.42
C ARG A 87 -13.02 -46.97 -25.76
N GLU A 88 -12.41 -46.95 -26.94
CA GLU A 88 -11.67 -45.78 -27.44
C GLU A 88 -12.53 -44.52 -27.61
N ASP A 89 -13.84 -44.68 -27.84
CA ASP A 89 -14.80 -43.59 -27.92
C ASP A 89 -14.85 -42.78 -26.62
N LEU A 90 -14.91 -43.46 -25.47
CA LEU A 90 -14.87 -42.80 -24.16
C LEU A 90 -13.51 -42.23 -23.84
N ALA A 91 -12.44 -42.96 -24.14
CA ALA A 91 -11.08 -42.47 -23.91
C ALA A 91 -10.85 -41.16 -24.66
N ARG A 92 -11.29 -41.07 -25.92
CA ARG A 92 -11.20 -39.84 -26.73
C ARG A 92 -12.01 -38.69 -26.12
N ALA A 93 -13.23 -38.96 -25.64
CA ALA A 93 -14.05 -37.95 -24.97
C ALA A 93 -13.41 -37.44 -23.67
N ALA A 94 -12.83 -38.33 -22.86
CA ALA A 94 -12.14 -37.99 -21.63
C ALA A 94 -10.85 -37.19 -21.89
N VAL A 95 -10.06 -37.56 -22.91
CA VAL A 95 -8.86 -36.81 -23.33
C VAL A 95 -9.25 -35.40 -23.82
N ALA A 96 -10.31 -35.25 -24.60
CA ALA A 96 -10.78 -33.93 -25.03
C ALA A 96 -11.10 -33.02 -23.82
N ARG A 97 -11.82 -33.57 -22.83
CA ARG A 97 -12.10 -32.84 -21.59
C ARG A 97 -10.83 -32.53 -20.79
N GLN A 98 -9.85 -33.43 -20.77
CA GLN A 98 -8.58 -33.24 -20.10
C GLN A 98 -7.80 -32.07 -20.71
N LEU A 99 -7.72 -32.00 -22.05
CA LEU A 99 -7.10 -30.89 -22.79
C LEU A 99 -7.81 -29.55 -22.51
N ASP A 100 -9.15 -29.53 -22.44
CA ASP A 100 -9.89 -28.33 -22.07
C ASP A 100 -9.52 -27.83 -20.66
N ILE A 101 -9.30 -28.75 -19.72
CA ILE A 101 -8.87 -28.42 -18.35
C ILE A 101 -7.42 -27.89 -18.36
N GLU A 102 -6.52 -28.54 -19.09
CA GLU A 102 -5.12 -28.11 -19.24
C GLU A 102 -5.00 -26.71 -19.86
N ALA A 103 -5.90 -26.35 -20.77
CA ALA A 103 -5.97 -25.00 -21.32
C ALA A 103 -6.47 -23.95 -20.31
N GLN A 104 -7.33 -24.36 -19.36
CA GLN A 104 -7.90 -23.47 -18.33
C GLN A 104 -6.96 -23.22 -17.14
N ILE A 105 -6.15 -24.22 -16.76
CA ILE A 105 -5.27 -24.14 -15.60
C ILE A 105 -4.34 -22.91 -15.64
N PRO A 106 -3.59 -22.62 -16.72
CA PRO A 106 -2.67 -21.48 -16.77
C PRO A 106 -3.38 -20.13 -16.65
N VAL A 107 -4.60 -20.02 -17.19
CA VAL A 107 -5.42 -18.81 -17.06
C VAL A 107 -5.77 -18.59 -15.58
N LEU A 108 -6.21 -19.64 -14.90
CA LEU A 108 -6.57 -19.58 -13.49
C LEU A 108 -5.35 -19.31 -12.60
N GLU A 109 -4.19 -19.89 -12.88
CA GLU A 109 -2.93 -19.59 -12.20
C GLU A 109 -2.53 -18.12 -12.37
N THR A 110 -2.70 -17.55 -13.58
CA THR A 110 -2.46 -16.12 -13.82
C THR A 110 -3.41 -15.25 -12.99
N THR A 111 -4.70 -15.60 -12.94
CA THR A 111 -5.66 -14.86 -12.10
C THR A 111 -5.31 -14.96 -10.60
N LEU A 112 -4.83 -16.11 -10.14
CA LEU A 112 -4.41 -16.32 -8.76
C LEU A 112 -3.19 -15.48 -8.41
N ALA A 113 -2.20 -15.40 -9.30
CA ALA A 113 -1.02 -14.57 -9.13
C ALA A 113 -1.38 -13.09 -9.04
N GLU A 114 -2.30 -12.62 -9.89
CA GLU A 114 -2.79 -11.25 -9.87
C GLU A 114 -3.52 -10.92 -8.56
N LEU A 115 -4.43 -11.80 -8.12
CA LEU A 115 -5.17 -11.63 -6.87
C LEU A 115 -4.23 -11.63 -5.65
N ALA A 116 -3.20 -12.48 -5.65
CA ALA A 116 -2.19 -12.50 -4.59
C ALA A 116 -1.36 -11.20 -4.56
N ARG A 117 -1.01 -10.65 -5.73
CA ARG A 117 -0.35 -9.35 -5.82
C ARG A 117 -1.24 -8.24 -5.26
N GLN A 118 -2.52 -8.22 -5.65
CA GLN A 118 -3.50 -7.24 -5.17
C GLN A 118 -3.69 -7.31 -3.64
N GLU A 119 -3.80 -8.51 -3.06
CA GLU A 119 -3.85 -8.69 -1.61
C GLU A 119 -2.61 -8.11 -0.92
N SER A 120 -1.41 -8.35 -1.47
CA SER A 120 -0.16 -7.84 -0.92
C SER A 120 -0.09 -6.30 -0.98
N GLU A 121 -0.46 -5.71 -2.12
CA GLU A 121 -0.53 -4.26 -2.28
C GLU A 121 -1.52 -3.61 -1.30
N LEU A 122 -2.74 -4.15 -1.21
CA LEU A 122 -3.78 -3.64 -0.31
C LEU A 122 -3.38 -3.80 1.16
N THR A 123 -2.73 -4.90 1.53
CA THR A 123 -2.18 -5.10 2.88
C THR A 123 -1.13 -4.03 3.22
N GLY A 124 -0.24 -3.73 2.27
CA GLY A 124 0.73 -2.65 2.40
C GLY A 124 0.07 -1.27 2.58
N TYR A 125 -0.98 -0.98 1.80
CA TYR A 125 -1.75 0.25 1.95
C TYR A 125 -2.45 0.35 3.30
N VAL A 126 -3.08 -0.73 3.79
CA VAL A 126 -3.70 -0.73 5.13
C VAL A 126 -2.65 -0.43 6.20
N ALA A 127 -1.46 -1.04 6.13
CA ALA A 127 -0.39 -0.78 7.09
C ALA A 127 0.08 0.67 7.05
N ALA A 128 0.30 1.24 5.86
CA ALA A 128 0.71 2.63 5.67
C ALA A 128 -0.35 3.61 6.18
N LEU A 129 -1.63 3.37 5.89
CA LEU A 129 -2.74 4.22 6.33
C LEU A 129 -2.93 4.18 7.85
N LEU A 130 -2.81 3.01 8.48
CA LEU A 130 -2.86 2.89 9.95
C LEU A 130 -1.70 3.61 10.62
N ALA A 131 -0.50 3.54 10.05
CA ALA A 131 0.64 4.32 10.53
C ALA A 131 0.37 5.82 10.42
N LYS A 132 -0.15 6.27 9.27
CA LYS A 132 -0.49 7.68 9.04
C LYS A 132 -1.60 8.17 9.96
N GLN A 133 -2.61 7.34 10.23
CA GLN A 133 -3.68 7.64 11.17
C GLN A 133 -3.16 7.89 12.58
N ARG A 134 -2.20 7.07 13.05
CA ARG A 134 -1.56 7.26 14.37
C ARG A 134 -0.80 8.57 14.42
N GLU A 135 -0.02 8.89 13.38
CA GLU A 135 0.69 10.16 13.26
C GLU A 135 -0.28 11.36 13.33
N MET A 136 -1.42 11.29 12.62
CA MET A 136 -2.45 12.34 12.66
C MET A 136 -3.09 12.48 14.05
N ALA A 137 -3.35 11.37 14.73
CA ALA A 137 -3.91 11.38 16.09
C ALA A 137 -2.93 11.97 17.11
N GLU A 138 -1.65 11.63 17.02
CA GLU A 138 -0.58 12.20 17.86
C GLU A 138 -0.43 13.71 17.61
N ALA A 139 -0.48 14.14 16.35
CA ALA A 139 -0.43 15.56 15.99
C ALA A 139 -1.64 16.34 16.54
N LEU A 140 -2.84 15.75 16.49
CA LEU A 140 -4.05 16.34 17.08
C LEU A 140 -3.93 16.51 18.59
N GLU A 141 -3.43 15.49 19.30
CA GLU A 141 -3.20 15.56 20.75
C GLU A 141 -2.13 16.60 21.12
N ALA A 142 -1.03 16.67 20.37
CA ALA A 142 -0.01 17.69 20.55
C ALA A 142 -0.57 19.11 20.33
N PHE A 143 -1.43 19.28 19.32
CA PHE A 143 -2.09 20.55 19.03
C PHE A 143 -3.08 20.96 20.12
N ARG A 144 -3.85 20.02 20.67
CA ARG A 144 -4.75 20.30 21.81
C ARG A 144 -3.98 20.75 23.03
N LYS A 145 -2.87 20.08 23.36
CA LYS A 145 -1.99 20.43 24.49
C LYS A 145 -1.38 21.83 24.32
N SER A 146 -0.92 22.19 23.12
CA SER A 146 -0.34 23.52 22.88
C SER A 146 -1.37 24.64 23.03
N ARG A 147 -2.62 24.42 22.61
CA ARG A 147 -3.75 25.35 22.82
C ARG A 147 -4.14 25.50 24.28
N ALA A 148 -4.14 24.41 25.05
CA ALA A 148 -4.43 24.44 26.49
C ALA A 148 -3.36 25.19 27.29
N SER A 149 -2.09 25.09 26.89
CA SER A 149 -0.99 25.86 27.50
C SER A 149 -0.95 27.33 27.09
N ALA A 150 -1.73 27.74 26.07
CA ALA A 150 -1.79 29.11 25.56
C ALA A 150 -2.94 29.95 26.15
N VAL A 151 -3.58 29.52 27.25
CA VAL A 151 -4.61 30.31 27.92
C VAL A 151 -4.00 31.61 28.48
N PRO A 152 -4.55 32.80 28.13
CA PRO A 152 -3.97 34.08 28.52
C PRO A 152 -4.31 34.41 29.98
N SER A 153 -3.30 34.56 30.83
CA SER A 153 -3.47 35.30 32.08
C SER A 153 -3.62 36.78 31.75
N ALA A 154 -4.86 37.28 31.84
CA ALA A 154 -5.12 38.71 31.88
C ALA A 154 -5.07 39.21 33.33
N ALA A 155 -3.99 39.91 33.70
CA ALA A 155 -3.98 41.00 34.68
C ALA A 155 -2.74 41.88 34.44
N ALA A 156 -2.96 43.19 34.29
CA ALA A 156 -2.00 44.27 34.00
C ALA A 156 -0.93 44.45 35.12
N GLN A 157 0.28 44.95 34.86
CA GLN A 157 0.60 46.40 34.78
C GLN A 157 2.08 46.67 34.34
N PRO A 158 2.46 47.94 34.05
CA PRO A 158 3.53 48.28 33.10
C PRO A 158 4.91 48.46 33.75
N GLY A 159 5.95 48.00 33.06
CA GLY A 159 7.35 48.27 33.40
C GLY A 159 8.18 48.27 32.12
N GLY A 160 8.76 49.42 31.80
CA GLY A 160 9.48 49.65 30.55
C GLY A 160 10.75 48.82 30.41
N ALA A 161 10.88 48.17 29.26
CA ALA A 161 12.17 47.88 28.60
C ALA A 161 11.89 47.44 27.14
N ASN A 162 12.43 48.26 26.23
CA ASN A 162 12.59 48.23 24.77
C ASN A 162 11.64 47.42 23.85
N PRO A 163 10.90 48.11 22.95
CA PRO A 163 10.17 47.50 21.83
C PRO A 163 11.09 46.80 20.80
N ALA A 164 12.33 47.29 20.63
CA ALA A 164 13.31 46.72 19.70
C ALA A 164 13.77 45.30 20.08
N GLN A 165 13.84 44.97 21.38
CA GLN A 165 14.21 43.63 21.85
C GLN A 165 13.02 42.65 21.87
N ARG A 166 11.78 43.15 21.81
CA ARG A 166 10.56 42.31 21.76
C ARG A 166 10.15 41.93 20.35
N MET A 167 10.46 42.73 19.33
CA MET A 167 10.26 42.33 17.93
C MET A 167 11.32 41.34 17.44
N GLU A 168 12.55 41.40 17.97
CA GLU A 168 13.62 40.46 17.61
C GLU A 168 13.50 39.10 18.35
N ALA A 169 12.87 39.09 19.52
CA ALA A 169 12.55 37.86 20.27
C ALA A 169 11.31 37.10 19.72
N VAL A 170 10.39 37.78 19.03
CA VAL A 170 9.16 37.17 18.47
C VAL A 170 9.38 36.66 17.03
N ALA A 171 10.28 37.27 16.26
CA ALA A 171 10.68 36.76 14.95
C ALA A 171 11.70 35.60 15.04
N GLY A 172 12.58 35.59 16.06
CA GLY A 172 13.62 34.55 16.21
C GLY A 172 13.21 33.29 16.98
N ALA A 173 11.99 33.23 17.50
CA ALA A 173 11.45 32.07 18.24
C ALA A 173 10.61 31.13 17.36
N PHE A 174 10.13 31.62 16.21
CA PHE A 174 9.32 30.83 15.27
C PHE A 174 10.21 29.98 14.35
N ASP A 175 11.27 30.56 13.78
CA ASP A 175 12.18 29.86 12.85
C ASP A 175 13.08 28.81 13.55
N ARG A 176 13.43 29.03 14.82
CA ARG A 176 14.25 28.08 15.61
C ARG A 176 13.48 26.86 16.11
N VAL A 177 12.16 26.95 16.26
CA VAL A 177 11.33 25.81 16.65
C VAL A 177 10.93 25.00 15.41
N TYR A 178 10.69 25.67 14.28
CA TYR A 178 10.40 25.06 12.99
C TYR A 178 11.59 24.26 12.40
N ALA A 179 12.81 24.82 12.46
CA ALA A 179 14.02 24.12 12.00
C ALA A 179 14.44 22.94 12.91
N ARG A 180 14.07 22.98 14.20
CA ARG A 180 14.48 21.97 15.20
C ARG A 180 13.46 20.84 15.38
N GLN A 181 12.19 21.04 15.02
CA GLN A 181 11.15 20.01 15.10
C GLN A 181 10.99 19.14 13.85
N THR A 182 11.61 19.50 12.71
CA THR A 182 11.57 18.66 11.50
C THR A 182 12.87 17.89 11.25
N GLY A 183 14.03 18.32 11.77
CA GLY A 183 15.26 17.53 11.81
C GLY A 183 15.79 16.94 10.50
N LEU A 184 15.24 17.31 9.33
CA LEU A 184 15.63 16.76 8.04
C LEU A 184 15.94 17.92 7.11
N SER A 185 17.18 18.38 7.17
CA SER A 185 17.80 19.10 6.05
C SER A 185 17.58 18.27 4.78
N GLY A 186 17.09 18.93 3.72
CA GLY A 186 16.81 18.33 2.41
C GLY A 186 18.00 17.66 1.71
N THR A 187 19.17 17.62 2.36
CA THR A 187 20.40 16.99 1.88
C THR A 187 20.48 15.49 2.16
N ASP A 188 19.75 14.92 3.13
CA ASP A 188 19.75 13.46 3.37
C ASP A 188 18.66 12.71 2.58
N ARG A 189 17.60 13.40 2.15
CA ARG A 189 16.52 12.82 1.33
C ARG A 189 16.94 12.58 -0.11
N SER A 190 17.78 13.46 -0.67
CA SER A 190 18.38 13.28 -2.00
C SER A 190 19.35 12.10 -2.01
N ASN A 191 20.15 11.93 -0.95
CA ASN A 191 21.14 10.86 -0.85
C ASN A 191 20.47 9.48 -0.66
N THR A 192 19.36 9.43 0.07
CA THR A 192 18.57 8.20 0.31
C THR A 192 17.71 7.79 -0.88
N LEU A 193 17.21 8.73 -1.70
CA LEU A 193 16.50 8.42 -2.95
C LEU A 193 17.46 7.95 -4.04
N ASP A 194 18.65 8.55 -4.16
CA ASP A 194 19.72 8.06 -5.06
C ASP A 194 20.25 6.69 -4.61
N GLN A 195 20.37 6.44 -3.29
CA GLN A 195 20.70 5.11 -2.77
C GLN A 195 19.59 4.09 -3.07
N ALA A 196 18.32 4.45 -2.89
CA ALA A 196 17.20 3.56 -3.17
C ALA A 196 17.09 3.23 -4.67
N ALA A 197 17.37 4.18 -5.56
CA ALA A 197 17.45 3.95 -7.00
C ALA A 197 18.60 3.02 -7.38
N LYS A 198 19.80 3.23 -6.81
CA LYS A 198 20.97 2.37 -7.03
C LYS A 198 20.81 0.96 -6.47
N LEU A 199 20.11 0.81 -5.33
CA LEU A 199 19.79 -0.50 -4.76
C LEU A 199 18.76 -1.25 -5.61
N LYS A 200 17.75 -0.55 -6.15
CA LYS A 200 16.80 -1.13 -7.10
C LYS A 200 17.49 -1.54 -8.41
N GLU A 201 18.41 -0.72 -8.91
CA GLU A 201 19.21 -1.03 -10.11
C GLU A 201 20.13 -2.24 -9.88
N LEU A 202 20.66 -2.40 -8.66
CA LEU A 202 21.42 -3.59 -8.26
C LEU A 202 20.53 -4.85 -8.20
N ASP A 203 19.32 -4.75 -7.65
CA ASP A 203 18.35 -5.85 -7.61
C ASP A 203 17.88 -6.28 -9.00
N ASP A 204 17.68 -5.32 -9.91
CA ASP A 204 17.36 -5.57 -11.32
C ASP A 204 18.55 -6.25 -12.04
N LEU A 205 19.80 -5.82 -11.78
CA LEU A 205 21.02 -6.45 -12.30
C LEU A 205 21.23 -7.90 -11.81
N VAL A 206 20.92 -8.17 -10.55
CA VAL A 206 20.96 -9.52 -9.97
C VAL A 206 19.87 -10.41 -10.58
N ARG A 207 18.69 -9.84 -10.84
CA ARG A 207 17.58 -10.53 -11.51
C ARG A 207 17.94 -10.88 -12.96
N ASP A 208 18.53 -9.96 -13.70
CA ASP A 208 18.95 -10.18 -15.08
C ASP A 208 20.08 -11.20 -15.20
N ASN A 209 21.05 -11.21 -14.27
CA ASN A 209 22.06 -12.27 -14.20
C ASN A 209 21.45 -13.65 -13.93
N LYS A 210 20.49 -13.75 -12.99
CA LYS A 210 19.77 -15.01 -12.73
C LYS A 210 18.96 -15.50 -13.95
N ILE A 211 18.37 -14.58 -14.71
CA ILE A 211 17.67 -14.90 -15.97
C ILE A 211 18.68 -15.42 -17.00
N ALA A 212 19.84 -14.76 -17.14
CA ALA A 212 20.89 -15.18 -18.06
C ALA A 212 21.46 -16.58 -17.69
N GLU A 213 21.69 -16.85 -16.40
CA GLU A 213 22.14 -18.15 -15.89
C GLU A 213 21.12 -19.26 -16.14
N ARG A 214 19.82 -19.01 -15.88
CA ARG A 214 18.77 -20.00 -16.20
C ARG A 214 18.65 -20.25 -17.69
N MET A 215 18.78 -19.22 -18.53
CA MET A 215 18.79 -19.38 -19.98
C MET A 215 20.00 -20.16 -20.48
N ALA A 216 21.17 -19.99 -19.85
CA ALA A 216 22.36 -20.78 -20.15
C ALA A 216 22.20 -22.25 -19.74
N GLN A 217 21.63 -22.52 -18.56
CA GLN A 217 21.34 -23.88 -18.09
C GLN A 217 20.31 -24.59 -18.98
N LEU A 218 19.24 -23.91 -19.39
CA LEU A 218 18.25 -24.47 -20.31
C LEU A 218 18.81 -24.74 -21.72
N ARG A 219 19.82 -23.99 -22.15
CA ARG A 219 20.52 -24.22 -23.43
C ARG A 219 21.52 -25.37 -23.33
N ALA A 220 22.24 -25.51 -22.21
CA ALA A 220 23.19 -26.59 -21.98
C ALA A 220 22.53 -27.97 -21.78
N VAL A 221 21.27 -28.00 -21.34
CA VAL A 221 20.46 -29.24 -21.23
C VAL A 221 19.87 -29.66 -22.59
N LYS A 222 19.91 -28.78 -23.61
CA LYS A 222 19.32 -29.01 -24.94
C LYS A 222 20.37 -29.24 -26.04
N SER A 223 21.66 -29.21 -25.70
CA SER A 223 22.80 -29.61 -26.53
C SER A 223 23.36 -30.95 -26.05
#